data_AF-A0A920TBS5-F1
#
_entry.id   AF-A0A920TBS5-F1
#
_cell.length_a   1.000
_cell.length_b   1.000
_cell.length_c   1.000
_cell.angle_alpha   90.00
_cell.angle_beta   90.00
_cell.angle_gamma   90.00
#
_symmetry.space_group_name_H-M   'P 1'
#
loop_
_entity.id
_entity.type
_entity.pdbx_description
1 polymer ?
#
loop_
_entity_poly.entity_id
_entity_poly.type
_entity_poly.pdbx_seq_one_letter_code
_entity_poly.pdbx_strand_id
1 'polypeptide(L)'
;MAHVVFGIGVVGMAFSTIIILMLINGFTVCEMIGIPASGIQHRIWSLLPGITGALGFLFLWGDGKARFWLAVPTSVFGMVLLPIAYLTFFLMMNNRRMLGEHLPQGGRRNLVNAAMCVALAAATVGAGWSIWSKTQWYGVGGVVAFLLLAGVVHVVRGGNSGGGVSVPSGSEIPPVGAAPSDPDGQGE
;
A
#
# COMPACT_ATOMS: atom_id res chain seq x y z
N MET A 1 -13.19 26.02 24.20
CA MET A 1 -11.83 25.43 24.24
C MET A 1 -11.78 23.99 23.75
N ALA A 2 -12.60 23.06 24.26
CA ALA A 2 -12.57 21.65 23.86
C ALA A 2 -12.74 21.39 22.34
N HIS A 3 -13.67 22.09 21.67
CA HIS A 3 -13.89 21.94 20.22
C HIS A 3 -12.70 22.35 19.35
N VAL A 4 -11.87 23.30 19.82
CA VAL A 4 -10.68 23.74 19.10
C VAL A 4 -9.58 22.69 19.21
N VAL A 5 -9.37 22.15 20.41
CA VAL A 5 -8.38 21.07 20.65
C VAL A 5 -8.77 19.81 19.88
N PHE A 6 -10.05 19.43 19.90
CA PHE A 6 -10.56 18.32 19.12
C PHE A 6 -10.39 18.55 17.61
N GLY A 7 -10.71 19.75 17.13
CA GLY A 7 -10.55 20.13 15.72
C GLY A 7 -9.10 20.03 15.24
N ILE A 8 -8.15 20.56 16.01
CA ILE A 8 -6.71 20.46 15.70
C ILE A 8 -6.26 18.99 15.64
N GLY A 9 -6.75 18.15 16.55
CA GLY A 9 -6.47 16.71 16.54
C GLY A 9 -6.96 16.00 15.27
N VAL A 10 -8.18 16.30 14.82
CA VAL A 10 -8.75 15.72 13.59
C VAL A 10 -7.99 16.20 12.35
N VAL A 11 -7.59 17.49 12.30
CA VAL A 11 -6.76 18.02 11.21
C VAL A 11 -5.41 17.30 11.16
N GLY A 12 -4.78 17.07 12.31
CA GLY A 12 -3.52 16.31 12.40
C GLY A 12 -3.66 14.87 11.87
N MET A 13 -4.74 14.17 12.24
CA MET A 13 -5.03 12.81 11.76
C MET A 13 -5.23 12.78 10.23
N ALA A 14 -5.92 13.78 9.68
CA ALA A 14 -6.11 13.89 8.23
C ALA A 14 -4.76 14.14 7.53
N PHE A 15 -3.93 15.04 8.06
CA PHE A 15 -2.62 15.37 7.50
C PHE A 15 -1.65 14.17 7.52
N SER A 16 -1.59 13.40 8.61
CA SER A 16 -0.75 12.21 8.65
C SER A 16 -1.21 11.16 7.66
N THR A 17 -2.52 10.97 7.51
CA THR A 17 -3.09 9.97 6.59
C THR A 17 -2.82 10.34 5.13
N ILE A 18 -3.02 11.60 4.73
CA ILE A 18 -2.78 12.01 3.35
C ILE A 18 -1.31 11.88 2.95
N ILE A 19 -0.37 12.19 3.86
CA ILE A 19 1.06 12.01 3.60
C ILE A 19 1.39 10.52 3.39
N ILE A 20 0.86 9.64 4.25
CA ILE A 20 1.05 8.19 4.11
C ILE A 20 0.49 7.69 2.77
N LEU A 21 -0.70 8.14 2.37
CA LEU A 21 -1.31 7.77 1.08
C LEU A 21 -0.49 8.25 -0.12
N MET A 22 0.07 9.48 -0.05
CA MET A 22 0.97 10.00 -1.07
C MET A 22 2.20 9.09 -1.24
N LEU A 23 2.86 8.74 -0.13
CA LEU A 23 4.07 7.89 -0.14
C LEU A 23 3.76 6.47 -0.64
N ILE A 24 2.72 5.83 -0.11
CA ILE A 24 2.33 4.45 -0.51
C ILE A 24 1.99 4.40 -2.00
N ASN A 25 1.21 5.36 -2.50
CA ASN A 25 0.85 5.41 -3.92
C ASN A 25 2.09 5.58 -4.79
N GLY A 26 2.99 6.49 -4.41
CA GLY A 26 4.25 6.69 -5.13
C GLY A 26 5.11 5.44 -5.20
N PHE A 27 5.25 4.69 -4.10
CA PHE A 27 6.03 3.45 -4.07
C PHE A 27 5.38 2.34 -4.90
N THR A 28 4.06 2.19 -4.77
CA THR A 28 3.31 1.15 -5.48
C THR A 28 3.38 1.35 -6.99
N VAL A 29 3.24 2.58 -7.47
CA VAL A 29 3.30 2.88 -8.91
C VAL A 29 4.72 2.68 -9.46
N CYS A 30 5.76 3.11 -8.72
CA CYS A 30 7.15 2.83 -9.11
C CYS A 30 7.42 1.33 -9.24
N GLU A 31 6.95 0.53 -8.28
CA GLU A 31 7.09 -0.93 -8.30
C GLU A 31 6.31 -1.57 -9.46
N MET A 32 5.08 -1.11 -9.73
CA MET A 32 4.26 -1.61 -10.84
C MET A 32 4.88 -1.34 -12.22
N ILE A 33 5.59 -0.22 -12.37
CA ILE A 33 6.25 0.18 -13.64
C ILE A 33 7.70 -0.38 -13.70
N GLY A 34 8.23 -0.93 -12.61
CA GLY A 34 9.59 -1.48 -12.55
C GLY A 34 10.69 -0.40 -12.56
N ILE A 35 10.37 0.81 -12.11
CA ILE A 35 11.28 1.96 -12.09
C ILE A 35 11.80 2.13 -10.65
N PRO A 36 13.08 2.53 -10.46
CA PRO A 36 13.61 2.81 -9.12
C PRO A 36 12.72 3.79 -8.36
N ALA A 37 12.49 3.50 -7.07
CA ALA A 37 11.70 4.31 -6.15
C ALA A 37 12.40 5.62 -5.72
N SER A 38 13.14 6.24 -6.63
CA SER A 38 13.89 7.47 -6.41
C SER A 38 13.70 8.45 -7.57
N GLY A 39 13.82 9.74 -7.28
CA GLY A 39 13.77 10.80 -8.28
C GLY A 39 12.40 11.46 -8.50
N ILE A 40 12.31 12.26 -9.57
CA ILE A 40 11.15 13.10 -9.88
C ILE A 40 9.91 12.27 -10.23
N GLN A 41 10.09 11.08 -10.82
CA GLN A 41 8.98 10.21 -11.20
C GLN A 41 8.19 9.73 -9.97
N HIS A 42 8.87 9.26 -8.91
CA HIS A 42 8.20 8.91 -7.64
C HIS A 42 7.45 10.10 -7.02
N ARG A 43 8.01 11.32 -7.12
CA ARG A 43 7.36 12.55 -6.61
C ARG A 43 6.08 12.88 -7.37
N ILE A 44 6.08 12.73 -8.70
CA ILE A 44 4.89 12.99 -9.53
C ILE A 44 3.76 12.01 -9.15
N TRP A 45 4.06 10.72 -9.04
CA TRP A 45 3.05 9.72 -8.71
C TRP A 45 2.58 9.80 -7.26
N SER A 46 3.45 10.18 -6.32
CA SER A 46 3.06 10.41 -4.92
C SER A 46 2.22 11.67 -4.73
N LEU A 47 2.34 12.69 -5.58
CA LEU A 47 1.52 13.89 -5.50
C LEU A 47 0.10 13.71 -6.06
N LEU A 48 -0.12 12.71 -6.92
CA LEU A 48 -1.40 12.47 -7.58
C LEU A 48 -2.58 12.34 -6.59
N PRO A 49 -2.51 11.53 -5.50
CA PRO A 49 -3.58 11.46 -4.49
C PRO A 49 -3.85 12.78 -3.77
N GLY A 50 -2.80 13.60 -3.59
CA GLY A 50 -2.92 14.93 -2.99
C GLY A 50 -3.69 15.90 -3.88
N ILE A 51 -3.34 15.94 -5.17
CA ILE A 51 -3.98 16.80 -6.16
C ILE A 51 -5.43 16.35 -6.37
N THR A 52 -5.69 15.05 -6.55
CA THR A 52 -7.05 14.55 -6.72
C THR A 52 -7.90 14.74 -5.46
N GLY A 53 -7.32 14.60 -4.28
CA GLY A 53 -7.98 14.92 -3.01
C GLY A 53 -8.33 16.40 -2.86
N ALA A 54 -7.41 17.30 -3.21
CA ALA A 54 -7.63 18.75 -3.17
C ALA A 54 -8.67 19.22 -4.19
N LEU A 55 -8.63 18.68 -5.42
CA LEU A 55 -9.63 18.95 -6.45
C LEU A 55 -11.00 18.38 -6.04
N GLY A 56 -11.04 17.17 -5.46
CA GLY A 56 -12.26 16.60 -4.91
C GLY A 56 -12.89 17.49 -3.83
N PHE A 57 -12.08 18.07 -2.95
CA PHE A 57 -12.56 19.05 -1.98
C PHE A 57 -13.13 20.31 -2.65
N LEU A 58 -12.45 20.90 -3.64
CA LEU A 58 -12.90 22.11 -4.32
C LEU A 58 -14.21 21.93 -5.12
N PHE A 59 -14.39 20.79 -5.79
CA PHE A 59 -15.54 20.55 -6.68
C PHE A 59 -16.75 19.93 -5.99
N LEU A 60 -16.59 19.09 -4.96
CA LEU A 60 -17.71 18.36 -4.34
C LEU A 60 -18.22 18.96 -3.03
N TRP A 61 -17.61 20.03 -2.51
CA TRP A 61 -18.03 20.61 -1.23
C TRP A 61 -19.33 21.42 -1.31
N GLY A 62 -19.82 21.76 -2.51
CA GLY A 62 -21.09 22.46 -2.69
C GLY A 62 -22.34 21.63 -2.41
N ASP A 63 -22.26 20.29 -2.51
CA ASP A 63 -23.39 19.38 -2.32
C ASP A 63 -23.12 18.40 -1.17
N GLY A 64 -23.93 18.48 -0.10
CA GLY A 64 -23.82 17.60 1.06
C GLY A 64 -24.00 16.11 0.72
N LYS A 65 -24.73 15.79 -0.36
CA LYS A 65 -24.92 14.41 -0.82
C LYS A 65 -23.64 13.84 -1.43
N ALA A 66 -22.83 14.66 -2.08
CA ALA A 66 -21.60 14.21 -2.73
C ALA A 66 -20.54 13.72 -1.73
N ARG A 67 -20.44 14.36 -0.57
CA ARG A 67 -19.50 13.96 0.51
C ARG A 67 -19.83 12.58 1.07
N PHE A 68 -21.11 12.33 1.34
CA PHE A 68 -21.56 11.02 1.82
C PHE A 68 -21.41 9.95 0.74
N TRP A 69 -21.71 10.32 -0.51
CA TRP A 69 -21.59 9.40 -1.64
C TRP A 69 -20.16 8.99 -1.93
N LEU A 70 -19.14 9.82 -1.67
CA LEU A 70 -17.73 9.42 -1.79
C LEU A 70 -17.26 8.54 -0.63
N ALA A 71 -17.69 8.81 0.60
CA ALA A 71 -17.22 8.08 1.78
C ALA A 71 -17.66 6.61 1.79
N VAL A 72 -18.87 6.32 1.27
CA VAL A 72 -19.44 4.97 1.28
C VAL A 72 -18.64 4.00 0.39
N PRO A 73 -18.37 4.28 -0.90
CA PRO A 73 -17.56 3.44 -1.77
C PRO A 73 -16.14 3.23 -1.25
N THR A 74 -15.47 4.29 -0.77
CA THR A 74 -14.11 4.17 -0.24
C THR A 74 -14.05 3.25 0.97
N SER A 75 -15.04 3.34 1.87
CA SER A 75 -15.11 2.47 3.05
C SER A 75 -15.35 1.01 2.67
N VAL A 76 -16.23 0.74 1.69
CA VAL A 76 -16.47 -0.62 1.19
C VAL A 76 -15.23 -1.19 0.53
N PHE A 77 -14.57 -0.42 -0.33
CA PHE A 77 -13.35 -0.83 -1.01
C PHE A 77 -12.23 -1.14 -0.01
N GLY A 78 -12.04 -0.26 0.99
CA GLY A 78 -11.09 -0.50 2.08
C GLY A 78 -11.35 -1.82 2.80
N MET A 79 -12.60 -2.07 3.22
CA MET A 79 -12.98 -3.31 3.91
C MET A 79 -12.70 -4.57 3.08
N VAL A 80 -12.83 -4.51 1.75
CA VAL A 80 -12.51 -5.64 0.85
C VAL A 80 -10.99 -5.84 0.70
N LEU A 81 -10.19 -4.77 0.78
CA LEU A 81 -8.73 -4.88 0.70
C LEU A 81 -8.08 -5.39 2.00
N LEU A 82 -8.74 -5.22 3.15
CA LEU A 82 -8.22 -5.66 4.46
C LEU A 82 -7.81 -7.16 4.47
N PRO A 83 -8.67 -8.13 4.09
CA PRO A 83 -8.29 -9.54 4.06
C PRO A 83 -7.08 -9.83 3.18
N ILE A 84 -7.00 -9.19 2.01
CA ILE A 84 -5.90 -9.37 1.05
C ILE A 84 -4.60 -8.83 1.64
N ALA A 85 -4.64 -7.69 2.33
CA ALA A 85 -3.50 -7.11 3.01
C ALA A 85 -3.01 -8.03 4.15
N TYR A 86 -3.91 -8.50 5.03
CA TYR A 86 -3.54 -9.41 6.11
C TYR A 86 -2.98 -10.74 5.60
N LEU A 87 -3.54 -11.29 4.53
CA LEU A 87 -3.01 -12.49 3.88
C LEU A 87 -1.60 -12.24 3.31
N THR A 88 -1.40 -11.11 2.65
CA THR A 88 -0.08 -10.71 2.12
C THR A 88 0.94 -10.58 3.25
N PHE A 89 0.59 -9.95 4.37
CA PHE A 89 1.46 -9.86 5.54
C PHE A 89 1.77 -11.23 6.15
N PHE A 90 0.77 -12.11 6.25
CA PHE A 90 0.96 -13.49 6.73
C PHE A 90 1.94 -14.26 5.85
N LEU A 91 1.77 -14.19 4.53
CA LEU A 91 2.66 -14.83 3.56
C LEU A 91 4.06 -14.22 3.58
N MET A 92 4.17 -12.90 3.66
CA MET A 92 5.45 -12.19 3.76
C MET A 92 6.21 -12.62 5.01
N MET A 93 5.56 -12.66 6.18
CA MET A 93 6.17 -13.08 7.45
C MET A 93 6.59 -14.55 7.46
N ASN A 94 5.98 -15.37 6.60
CA ASN A 94 6.32 -16.78 6.43
C ASN A 94 7.34 -17.03 5.31
N ASN A 95 7.70 -16.01 4.51
CA ASN A 95 8.56 -16.15 3.33
C ASN A 95 10.02 -15.77 3.61
N ARG A 96 10.91 -16.77 3.53
CA ARG A 96 12.36 -16.62 3.70
C ARG A 96 13.03 -15.79 2.60
N ARG A 97 12.46 -15.75 1.41
CA ARG A 97 13.04 -15.07 0.24
C ARG A 97 12.99 -13.53 0.37
N MET A 98 12.05 -13.00 1.16
CA MET A 98 11.87 -11.55 1.32
C MET A 98 12.51 -11.01 2.61
N LEU A 99 12.41 -11.76 3.72
CA LEU A 99 12.91 -11.31 5.03
C LEU A 99 14.35 -11.77 5.34
N GLY A 100 14.90 -12.70 4.55
CA GLY A 100 16.27 -13.19 4.74
C GLY A 100 16.51 -13.73 6.15
N GLU A 101 17.58 -13.26 6.80
CA GLU A 101 17.97 -13.64 8.17
C GLU A 101 17.14 -12.96 9.26
N HIS A 102 16.40 -11.89 8.93
CA HIS A 102 15.54 -11.13 9.86
C HIS A 102 14.13 -11.72 10.00
N LEU A 103 13.89 -12.91 9.47
CA LEU A 103 12.67 -13.65 9.75
C LEU A 103 12.46 -13.78 11.26
N PRO A 104 11.22 -13.64 11.77
CA PRO A 104 10.95 -13.99 13.15
C PRO A 104 11.35 -15.45 13.38
N GLN A 105 12.31 -15.68 14.27
CA GLN A 105 12.83 -17.00 14.60
C GLN A 105 12.15 -17.55 15.87
N GLY A 106 12.02 -18.88 15.96
CA GLY A 106 11.50 -19.58 17.13
C GLY A 106 10.03 -19.29 17.47
N GLY A 107 9.68 -19.30 18.77
CA GLY A 107 8.31 -19.17 19.25
C GLY A 107 7.62 -17.84 18.91
N ARG A 108 8.38 -16.77 18.65
CA ARG A 108 7.85 -15.48 18.18
C ARG A 108 7.19 -15.59 16.79
N ARG A 109 7.67 -16.50 15.94
CA ARG A 109 7.04 -16.76 14.63
C ARG A 109 5.63 -17.34 14.79
N ASN A 110 5.47 -18.26 15.72
CA ASN A 110 4.16 -18.87 16.00
C ASN A 110 3.19 -17.86 16.60
N LEU A 111 3.67 -16.98 17.49
CA LEU A 111 2.84 -15.90 18.04
C LEU A 111 2.38 -14.92 16.95
N VAL A 112 3.30 -14.48 16.08
CA VAL A 112 2.95 -13.56 14.98
C VAL A 112 2.03 -14.24 13.98
N ASN A 113 2.27 -15.49 13.61
CA ASN A 113 1.36 -16.24 12.73
C ASN A 113 -0.03 -16.42 13.37
N ALA A 114 -0.10 -16.73 14.66
CA ALA A 114 -1.39 -16.85 15.37
C ALA A 114 -2.14 -15.52 15.40
N ALA A 115 -1.45 -14.41 15.72
CA ALA A 115 -2.05 -13.08 15.71
C ALA A 115 -2.53 -12.68 14.30
N MET A 116 -1.75 -12.99 13.26
CA MET A 116 -2.12 -12.74 11.86
C MET A 116 -3.29 -13.63 11.41
N CYS A 117 -3.38 -14.89 11.85
CA CYS A 117 -4.54 -15.74 11.59
C CYS A 117 -5.82 -15.17 12.23
N VAL A 118 -5.74 -14.68 13.47
CA VAL A 118 -6.88 -14.03 14.13
C VAL A 118 -7.27 -12.74 13.39
N ALA A 119 -6.30 -11.91 13.01
CA ALA A 119 -6.55 -10.68 12.24
C ALA A 119 -7.17 -10.98 10.87
N LEU A 120 -6.66 -11.98 10.15
CA LEU A 120 -7.19 -12.42 8.86
C LEU A 120 -8.62 -12.96 9.00
N ALA A 121 -8.90 -13.78 10.01
CA ALA A 121 -10.24 -14.28 10.28
C ALA A 121 -11.22 -13.13 10.57
N ALA A 122 -10.85 -12.21 11.47
CA ALA A 122 -11.66 -11.04 11.81
C ALA A 122 -11.90 -10.12 10.59
N ALA A 123 -10.86 -9.86 9.79
CA ALA A 123 -10.96 -9.09 8.56
C ALA A 123 -11.87 -9.76 7.53
N THR A 124 -11.80 -11.08 7.39
CA THR A 124 -12.64 -11.85 6.45
C THR A 124 -14.12 -11.80 6.86
N VAL A 125 -14.40 -11.96 8.16
CA VAL A 125 -15.77 -11.82 8.70
C VAL A 125 -16.28 -10.39 8.53
N GLY A 126 -15.46 -9.38 8.84
CA GLY A 126 -15.82 -7.97 8.69
C GLY A 126 -16.07 -7.57 7.23
N ALA A 127 -15.22 -8.03 6.31
CA ALA A 127 -15.39 -7.80 4.88
C ALA A 127 -16.66 -8.50 4.36
N GLY A 128 -16.87 -9.77 4.73
CA GLY A 128 -18.06 -10.54 4.37
C GLY A 128 -19.35 -9.87 4.86
N TRP A 129 -19.36 -9.38 6.10
CA TRP A 129 -20.50 -8.63 6.65
C TRP A 129 -20.73 -7.30 5.92
N SER A 130 -19.67 -6.56 5.59
CA SER A 130 -19.76 -5.30 4.85
C SER A 130 -20.32 -5.49 3.43
N ILE A 131 -19.94 -6.57 2.75
CA ILE A 131 -20.45 -6.91 1.41
C ILE A 131 -21.94 -7.27 1.48
N TRP A 132 -22.32 -8.12 2.43
CA TRP A 132 -23.70 -8.54 2.63
C TRP A 132 -24.62 -7.36 2.95
N SER A 133 -24.19 -6.47 3.86
CA SER A 133 -25.01 -5.35 4.33
C SER A 133 -25.16 -4.19 3.34
N LYS A 134 -24.27 -4.03 2.36
CA LYS A 134 -24.26 -2.86 1.45
C LYS A 134 -24.55 -3.19 -0.01
N THR A 135 -24.21 -4.39 -0.49
CA THR A 135 -24.22 -4.69 -1.94
C THR A 135 -24.95 -6.00 -2.28
N GLN A 136 -25.43 -6.74 -1.28
CA GLN A 136 -26.24 -7.97 -1.45
C GLN A 136 -25.61 -8.89 -2.53
N TRP A 137 -26.36 -9.33 -3.54
CA TRP A 137 -25.90 -10.27 -4.58
C TRP A 137 -24.87 -9.70 -5.56
N TYR A 138 -24.92 -8.40 -5.87
CA TYR A 138 -23.99 -7.77 -6.82
C TYR A 138 -22.57 -7.67 -6.25
N GLY A 139 -22.43 -7.48 -4.93
CA GLY A 139 -21.14 -7.41 -4.26
C GLY A 139 -20.46 -8.78 -4.16
N VAL A 140 -21.24 -9.82 -3.88
CA VAL A 140 -20.75 -11.21 -3.89
C VAL A 140 -20.29 -11.60 -5.30
N GLY A 141 -21.07 -11.23 -6.33
CA GLY A 141 -20.68 -11.45 -7.73
C GLY A 141 -19.37 -10.77 -8.10
N GLY A 142 -19.17 -9.51 -7.70
CA GLY A 142 -17.92 -8.77 -7.95
C GLY A 142 -16.70 -9.38 -7.26
N VAL A 143 -16.84 -9.81 -6.00
CA VAL A 143 -15.74 -10.45 -5.26
C VAL A 143 -15.40 -11.82 -5.84
N VAL A 144 -16.40 -12.63 -6.21
CA VAL A 144 -16.18 -13.92 -6.87
C VAL A 144 -15.49 -13.72 -8.22
N ALA A 145 -15.93 -12.77 -9.04
CA ALA A 145 -15.30 -12.46 -10.31
C ALA A 145 -13.84 -11.99 -10.13
N PHE A 146 -13.57 -11.14 -9.14
CA PHE A 146 -12.22 -10.71 -8.81
C PHE A 146 -11.33 -11.86 -8.33
N LEU A 147 -11.82 -12.72 -7.44
CA LEU A 147 -11.08 -13.89 -6.95
C LEU A 147 -10.82 -14.91 -8.06
N LEU A 148 -11.78 -15.14 -8.95
CA LEU A 148 -11.60 -15.99 -10.14
C LEU A 148 -10.54 -15.41 -11.08
N LEU A 149 -10.59 -14.11 -11.35
CA LEU A 149 -9.62 -13.44 -12.20
C LEU A 149 -8.22 -13.46 -11.57
N ALA A 150 -8.11 -13.21 -10.26
CA ALA A 150 -6.87 -13.33 -9.52
C ALA A 150 -6.32 -14.76 -9.55
N GLY A 151 -7.18 -15.77 -9.40
CA GLY A 151 -6.82 -17.18 -9.52
C GLY A 151 -6.31 -17.55 -10.91
N VAL A 152 -7.01 -17.13 -11.96
CA VAL A 152 -6.60 -17.34 -13.36
C VAL A 152 -5.25 -16.67 -13.64
N VAL A 153 -5.07 -15.41 -13.23
CA VAL A 153 -3.80 -14.69 -13.39
C VAL A 153 -2.68 -15.38 -12.62
N HIS A 154 -2.94 -15.88 -11.41
CA HIS A 154 -1.94 -16.59 -10.63
C HIS A 154 -1.53 -17.92 -11.28
N VAL A 155 -2.46 -18.67 -11.86
CA VAL A 155 -2.17 -19.91 -12.59
C VAL A 155 -1.38 -19.61 -13.88
N VAL A 156 -1.76 -18.58 -14.63
CA VAL A 156 -1.05 -18.16 -15.85
C VAL A 156 0.36 -17.65 -15.54
N ARG A 157 0.56 -16.87 -14.48
CA ARG A 157 1.90 -16.45 -14.03
C ARG A 157 2.69 -17.59 -13.40
N GLY A 158 2.03 -18.53 -12.73
CA GLY A 158 2.63 -19.74 -12.18
C GLY A 158 3.24 -20.62 -13.26
N GLY A 159 2.61 -20.67 -14.45
CA GLY A 159 3.14 -21.36 -15.63
C GLY A 159 4.35 -20.69 -16.29
N ASN A 160 4.64 -19.42 -16.00
CA ASN A 160 5.67 -18.63 -16.70
C ASN A 160 6.96 -18.42 -15.88
N SER A 161 7.17 -19.15 -14.77
CA SER A 161 8.37 -19.05 -13.92
C SER A 161 9.62 -19.74 -14.48
N GLY A 162 9.71 -19.91 -15.80
CA GLY A 162 10.88 -20.46 -16.51
C GLY A 162 11.87 -19.41 -17.04
N GLY A 163 11.69 -18.13 -16.78
CA GLY A 163 12.59 -17.06 -17.23
C GLY A 163 13.52 -16.58 -16.12
N GLY A 164 14.74 -17.11 -16.07
CA GLY A 164 15.79 -16.66 -15.17
C GLY A 164 16.05 -15.16 -15.32
N VAL A 165 15.85 -14.40 -14.25
CA VAL A 165 16.35 -13.03 -14.13
C VAL A 165 17.84 -13.14 -13.79
N SER A 166 18.69 -12.97 -14.81
CA SER A 166 20.11 -12.70 -14.59
C SER A 166 20.25 -11.28 -14.04
N VAL A 167 20.46 -11.17 -12.74
CA VAL A 167 20.94 -9.95 -12.08
C VAL A 167 22.32 -9.62 -12.67
N PRO A 168 22.54 -8.46 -13.31
CA PRO A 168 23.86 -8.08 -13.75
C PRO A 168 24.74 -7.86 -12.52
N SER A 169 25.77 -8.67 -12.40
CA SER A 169 26.86 -8.49 -11.44
C SER A 169 27.68 -7.27 -11.90
N GLY A 170 27.55 -6.13 -11.23
CA GLY A 170 28.39 -4.97 -11.51
C GLY A 170 27.72 -3.61 -11.25
N SER A 171 27.47 -3.28 -10.00
CA SER A 171 27.57 -1.90 -9.53
C SER A 171 27.88 -1.92 -8.05
N GLU A 172 29.17 -1.98 -7.73
CA GLU A 172 29.67 -1.60 -6.41
C GLU A 172 29.11 -0.20 -6.10
N ILE A 173 28.24 -0.14 -5.12
CA ILE A 173 27.73 1.11 -4.56
C ILE A 173 28.91 1.71 -3.78
N PRO A 174 29.50 2.84 -4.20
CA PRO A 174 30.55 3.46 -3.41
C PRO A 174 29.96 3.89 -2.06
N PRO A 175 30.74 3.80 -0.97
CA PRO A 175 30.26 4.11 0.37
C PRO A 175 29.76 5.56 0.44
N VAL A 176 28.55 5.73 0.98
CA VAL A 176 27.98 7.02 1.37
C VAL A 176 28.91 7.65 2.40
N GLY A 177 29.68 8.67 1.99
CA GLY A 177 30.58 9.37 2.90
C GLY A 177 31.69 10.21 2.28
N ALA A 178 31.96 10.14 0.98
CA ALA A 178 32.94 11.04 0.36
C ALA A 178 32.30 12.41 0.06
N ALA A 179 32.67 13.41 0.85
CA ALA A 179 32.34 14.81 0.60
C ALA A 179 32.84 15.24 -0.80
N PRO A 180 32.12 16.13 -1.50
CA PRO A 180 32.60 16.66 -2.77
C PRO A 180 33.87 17.48 -2.51
N SER A 181 35.00 17.02 -3.04
CA SER A 181 36.23 17.81 -3.09
C SER A 181 36.05 18.93 -4.11
N ASP A 182 36.17 20.16 -3.59
CA ASP A 182 36.13 21.46 -4.25
C ASP A 182 37.01 21.49 -5.53
N PRO A 183 36.52 21.94 -6.70
CA PRO A 183 37.31 21.99 -7.91
C PRO A 183 37.91 23.38 -8.11
N ASP A 184 38.66 23.93 -7.15
CA ASP A 184 39.46 25.15 -7.35
C ASP A 184 40.54 25.28 -6.27
N GLY A 185 41.79 24.96 -6.62
CA GLY A 185 42.90 24.94 -5.67
C GLY A 185 44.26 24.81 -6.37
N GLN A 186 44.74 25.95 -6.86
CA GLN A 186 46.07 26.28 -7.37
C GLN A 186 47.25 25.50 -6.74
N GLY A 187 48.30 25.34 -7.55
CA GLY A 187 49.64 25.78 -7.15
C GLY A 187 50.71 24.70 -7.03
N GLU A 188 51.72 24.89 -7.90
CA GLU A 188 53.14 24.50 -7.75
C GLU A 188 53.56 23.07 -8.15
#